data_AF-A0A8T5T916-F1
#
_entry.id   AF-A0A8T5T916-F1
#
_cell.length_a   1.000
_cell.length_b   1.000
_cell.length_c   1.000
_cell.angle_alpha   90.00
_cell.angle_beta   90.00
_cell.angle_gamma   90.00
#
_symmetry.space_group_name_H-M   'P 1'
#
loop_
_entity.id
_entity.type
_entity.pdbx_description
1 polymer ?
#
loop_
_entity_poly.entity_id
_entity_poly.type
_entity_poly.pdbx_seq_one_letter_code
_entity_poly.pdbx_strand_id
1 'polypeptide(L)'
;MTTLLIPVASLSKTKSRLKDIFSREQLKNFTIAMLKDLFSKISQTKLQINSLVYCNSSEILDLAEEYGFIPIKEKISTPQKCFDDILQDINNIAIQEYNAKRTVITFSDLVLITPDNLRDILNLIEKNQIVVCPAVVSAGISVLGRNPAGIIPTYFSHPTIPSLVALLNEANSRGLKTAVYDSFRAGFDIDIKHDVMLAYEYMKVFNLVKSETFRFLEQNINLAITKKSSRDNRMLEIKRVQKPNC
;
A
#
# COMPACT_ATOMS: atom_id res chain seq x y z
N MET A 1 1.49 18.13 -14.00
CA MET A 1 0.50 17.07 -13.81
C MET A 1 1.11 16.03 -12.90
N THR A 2 0.36 15.63 -11.88
CA THR A 2 0.76 14.59 -10.94
C THR A 2 0.05 13.30 -11.32
N THR A 3 0.78 12.18 -11.30
CA THR A 3 0.26 10.85 -11.61
C THR A 3 0.42 9.94 -10.40
N LEU A 4 -0.66 9.27 -9.99
CA LEU A 4 -0.65 8.24 -8.96
C LEU A 4 -0.29 6.88 -9.59
N LEU A 5 0.61 6.17 -8.94
CA LEU A 5 1.19 4.90 -9.37
C LEU A 5 0.82 3.84 -8.35
N ILE A 6 0.14 2.78 -8.80
CA ILE A 6 -0.34 1.70 -7.94
C ILE A 6 0.22 0.37 -8.49
N PRO A 7 1.43 -0.02 -8.08
CA PRO A 7 1.98 -1.32 -8.42
C PRO A 7 1.23 -2.40 -7.63
N VAL A 8 0.79 -3.45 -8.31
CA VAL A 8 0.10 -4.58 -7.67
C VAL A 8 0.81 -5.87 -8.04
N ALA A 9 1.38 -6.52 -7.03
CA ALA A 9 2.01 -7.82 -7.19
C ALA A 9 1.00 -8.87 -7.71
N SER A 10 1.50 -9.88 -8.44
CA SER A 10 0.67 -10.99 -8.89
C SER A 10 -0.03 -11.67 -7.71
N LEU A 11 -1.35 -11.85 -7.83
CA LEU A 11 -2.21 -12.53 -6.85
C LEU A 11 -1.68 -13.89 -6.39
N SER A 12 -0.92 -14.58 -7.25
CA SER A 12 -0.29 -15.88 -6.95
C SER A 12 0.85 -15.82 -5.91
N LYS A 13 1.44 -14.64 -5.70
CA LYS A 13 2.61 -14.41 -4.83
C LYS A 13 2.35 -13.36 -3.73
N THR A 14 1.20 -12.69 -3.76
CA THR A 14 0.85 -11.64 -2.80
C THR A 14 0.77 -12.17 -1.36
N LYS A 15 1.29 -11.38 -0.41
CA LYS A 15 1.22 -11.60 1.04
C LYS A 15 1.57 -13.02 1.48
N SER A 16 2.69 -13.54 0.98
CA SER A 16 3.17 -14.90 1.29
C SER A 16 3.35 -15.18 2.78
N ARG A 17 3.61 -14.14 3.59
CA ARG A 17 3.71 -14.18 5.05
C ARG A 17 2.38 -14.46 5.77
N LEU A 18 1.25 -14.34 5.07
CA LEU A 18 -0.10 -14.59 5.60
C LEU A 18 -0.64 -15.98 5.23
N LYS A 19 0.19 -16.84 4.62
CA LYS A 19 -0.21 -18.21 4.24
C LYS A 19 -0.51 -19.12 5.44
N ASP A 20 -0.10 -18.73 6.65
CA ASP A 20 -0.40 -19.45 7.90
C ASP A 20 -1.83 -19.19 8.41
N ILE A 21 -2.49 -18.14 7.91
CA ILE A 21 -3.84 -17.72 8.33
C ILE A 21 -4.87 -17.76 7.20
N PHE A 22 -4.45 -17.66 5.94
CA PHE A 22 -5.33 -17.67 4.78
C PHE A 22 -4.89 -18.67 3.72
N SER A 23 -5.85 -19.35 3.11
CA SER A 23 -5.65 -20.15 1.90
C SER A 23 -5.21 -19.26 0.72
N ARG A 24 -4.71 -19.86 -0.36
CA ARG A 24 -4.33 -19.09 -1.57
C ARG A 24 -5.51 -18.31 -2.14
N GLU A 25 -6.69 -18.91 -2.17
CA GLU A 25 -7.92 -18.26 -2.62
C GLU A 25 -8.34 -17.13 -1.68
N GLN A 26 -8.23 -17.34 -0.37
CA GLN A 26 -8.49 -16.30 0.63
C GLN A 26 -7.51 -15.12 0.48
N LEU A 27 -6.21 -15.36 0.25
CA LEU A 27 -5.23 -14.30 0.02
C LEU A 27 -5.53 -13.49 -1.25
N LYS A 28 -5.99 -14.18 -2.30
CA LYS A 28 -6.46 -13.53 -3.53
C LYS A 28 -7.63 -12.60 -3.23
N ASN A 29 -8.68 -13.13 -2.60
CA ASN A 29 -9.89 -12.36 -2.27
C ASN A 29 -9.59 -11.21 -1.29
N PHE A 30 -8.68 -11.43 -0.33
CA PHE A 30 -8.22 -10.39 0.58
C PHE A 30 -7.52 -9.25 -0.17
N THR A 31 -6.64 -9.57 -1.11
CA THR A 31 -5.95 -8.58 -1.95
C THR A 31 -6.95 -7.74 -2.75
N ILE A 32 -7.96 -8.40 -3.35
CA ILE A 32 -9.01 -7.72 -4.10
C ILE A 32 -9.85 -6.81 -3.19
N ALA A 33 -10.17 -7.26 -1.97
CA ALA A 33 -10.92 -6.47 -0.99
C ALA A 33 -10.15 -5.19 -0.60
N MET A 34 -8.84 -5.31 -0.33
CA MET A 34 -7.99 -4.14 -0.03
C MET A 34 -7.88 -3.18 -1.21
N LEU A 35 -7.76 -3.69 -2.44
CA LEU A 35 -7.75 -2.88 -3.65
C LEU A 35 -9.06 -2.13 -3.85
N LYS A 36 -10.21 -2.79 -3.71
CA LYS A 36 -11.54 -2.14 -3.81
C LYS A 36 -11.67 -0.99 -2.82
N ASP A 37 -11.25 -1.20 -1.57
CA ASP A 37 -11.27 -0.15 -0.56
C ASP A 37 -10.33 1.01 -0.91
N LEU A 38 -9.09 0.71 -1.36
CA LEU A 38 -8.13 1.73 -1.80
C LEU A 38 -8.66 2.52 -3.01
N PHE A 39 -9.17 1.83 -4.02
CA PHE A 39 -9.69 2.43 -5.24
C PHE A 39 -10.90 3.33 -4.93
N SER A 40 -11.84 2.85 -4.11
CA SER A 40 -12.96 3.67 -3.64
C SER A 40 -12.50 4.96 -2.97
N LYS A 41 -11.49 4.89 -2.09
CA LYS A 41 -10.93 6.09 -1.41
C LYS A 41 -10.26 7.04 -2.39
N ILE A 42 -9.50 6.53 -3.36
CA ILE A 42 -8.86 7.35 -4.40
C ILE A 42 -9.94 8.04 -5.24
N SER A 43 -10.97 7.32 -5.71
CA SER A 43 -12.05 7.90 -6.51
C SER A 43 -12.84 8.97 -5.74
N GLN A 44 -13.02 8.81 -4.42
CA GLN A 44 -13.66 9.82 -3.55
C GLN A 44 -12.87 11.12 -3.41
N THR A 45 -11.57 11.12 -3.71
CA THR A 45 -10.77 12.35 -3.66
C THR A 45 -11.25 13.40 -4.66
N LYS A 46 -11.89 12.97 -5.76
CA LYS A 46 -12.30 13.78 -6.92
C LYS A 46 -11.14 14.59 -7.55
N LEU A 47 -9.92 14.11 -7.36
CA LEU A 47 -8.73 14.76 -7.90
C LEU A 47 -8.59 14.46 -9.39
N GLN A 48 -8.29 15.49 -10.18
CA GLN A 48 -8.00 15.36 -11.59
C GLN A 48 -6.54 14.94 -11.79
N ILE A 49 -6.24 13.70 -11.44
CA ILE A 49 -4.92 13.08 -11.62
C ILE A 49 -5.05 11.76 -12.36
N ASN A 50 -4.04 11.44 -13.17
CA ASN A 50 -3.94 10.11 -13.75
C ASN A 50 -3.64 9.11 -12.64
N SER A 51 -4.33 7.98 -12.62
CA SER A 51 -4.08 6.88 -11.68
C SER A 51 -3.78 5.62 -12.49
N LEU A 52 -2.53 5.17 -12.47
CA LEU A 52 -2.05 4.01 -13.22
C LEU A 52 -1.97 2.81 -12.28
N VAL A 53 -2.62 1.71 -12.65
CA VAL A 53 -2.53 0.43 -11.96
C VAL A 53 -1.65 -0.51 -12.78
N TYR A 54 -0.51 -0.91 -12.21
CA TYR A 54 0.47 -1.77 -12.91
C TYR A 54 0.44 -3.17 -12.34
N CYS A 55 -0.01 -4.13 -13.15
CA CYS A 55 -0.21 -5.50 -12.70
C CYS A 55 -0.15 -6.51 -13.84
N ASN A 56 0.21 -7.75 -13.53
CA ASN A 56 0.12 -8.88 -14.45
C ASN A 56 -1.19 -9.71 -14.32
N SER A 57 -2.14 -9.34 -13.46
CA SER A 57 -3.43 -10.03 -13.32
C SER A 57 -4.50 -9.33 -14.16
N SER A 58 -5.17 -10.05 -15.07
CA SER A 58 -6.29 -9.49 -15.84
C SER A 58 -7.42 -9.01 -14.92
N GLU A 59 -7.79 -9.81 -13.92
CA GLU A 59 -8.82 -9.48 -12.94
C GLU A 59 -8.55 -8.17 -12.18
N ILE A 60 -7.28 -7.86 -11.85
CA ILE A 60 -6.93 -6.57 -11.22
C ILE A 60 -7.00 -5.42 -12.23
N LEU A 61 -6.64 -5.66 -13.49
CA LEU A 61 -6.68 -4.65 -14.54
C LEU A 61 -8.14 -4.31 -14.90
N ASP A 62 -9.00 -5.32 -15.03
CA ASP A 62 -10.44 -5.16 -15.24
C ASP A 62 -11.05 -4.37 -14.07
N LEU A 63 -10.69 -4.73 -12.82
CA LEU A 63 -11.11 -3.99 -11.63
C LEU A 63 -10.62 -2.54 -11.63
N ALA A 64 -9.41 -2.26 -12.12
CA ALA A 64 -8.89 -0.90 -12.21
C ALA A 64 -9.72 -0.06 -13.20
N GLU A 65 -10.07 -0.64 -14.34
CA GLU A 65 -10.91 0.00 -15.36
C GLU A 65 -12.32 0.30 -14.83
N GLU A 66 -12.93 -0.62 -14.08
CA GLU A 66 -14.24 -0.41 -13.42
C GLU A 66 -14.26 0.83 -12.50
N TYR A 67 -13.12 1.16 -11.87
CA TYR A 67 -12.97 2.35 -11.01
C TYR A 67 -12.52 3.61 -11.76
N GLY A 68 -12.36 3.52 -13.09
CA GLY A 68 -11.91 4.61 -13.96
C GLY A 68 -10.41 4.87 -13.88
N PHE A 69 -9.62 3.91 -13.42
CA PHE A 69 -8.16 3.99 -13.44
C PHE A 69 -7.61 3.43 -14.75
N ILE A 70 -6.34 3.73 -15.02
CA ILE A 70 -5.66 3.33 -16.24
C ILE A 70 -4.94 2.00 -15.98
N PRO A 71 -5.44 0.87 -16.51
CA PRO A 71 -4.78 -0.42 -16.36
C PRO A 71 -3.55 -0.50 -17.25
N ILE A 72 -2.40 -0.85 -16.66
CA ILE A 72 -1.15 -1.08 -17.38
C ILE A 72 -0.68 -2.51 -17.10
N LYS A 73 -0.62 -3.32 -18.17
CA LYS A 73 -0.17 -4.71 -18.09
C LYS A 73 1.34 -4.77 -17.82
N GLU A 74 1.73 -5.37 -16.71
CA GLU A 74 3.13 -5.67 -16.39
C GLU A 74 3.69 -6.70 -17.38
N LYS A 75 4.87 -6.42 -17.95
CA LYS A 75 5.59 -7.34 -18.82
C LYS A 75 6.45 -8.27 -17.98
N ILE A 76 6.07 -9.55 -17.93
CA ILE A 76 6.87 -10.59 -17.27
C ILE A 76 8.21 -10.74 -17.99
N SER A 77 9.28 -10.87 -17.24
CA SER A 77 10.65 -11.12 -17.73
C SER A 77 11.29 -12.30 -17.01
N THR A 78 12.31 -12.87 -17.66
CA THR A 78 13.12 -13.97 -17.12
C THR A 78 14.60 -13.56 -17.20
N PRO A 79 15.32 -13.41 -16.07
CA PRO A 79 14.83 -13.55 -14.69
C PRO A 79 13.79 -12.49 -14.32
N GLN A 80 13.03 -12.74 -13.24
CA GLN A 80 12.03 -11.81 -12.76
C GLN A 80 12.69 -10.51 -12.27
N LYS A 81 12.14 -9.36 -12.69
CA LYS A 81 12.54 -8.02 -12.22
C LYS A 81 12.48 -7.89 -10.70
N CYS A 82 13.39 -7.10 -10.13
CA CYS A 82 13.27 -6.71 -8.73
C CYS A 82 12.14 -5.69 -8.56
N PHE A 83 11.76 -5.40 -7.31
CA PHE A 83 10.64 -4.49 -7.07
C PHE A 83 10.95 -3.06 -7.51
N ASP A 84 12.19 -2.59 -7.36
CA ASP A 84 12.58 -1.25 -7.84
C ASP A 84 12.53 -1.14 -9.36
N ASP A 85 12.86 -2.19 -10.11
CA ASP A 85 12.72 -2.21 -11.57
C ASP A 85 11.25 -2.09 -11.99
N ILE A 86 10.34 -2.77 -11.27
CA ILE A 86 8.89 -2.68 -11.50
C ILE A 86 8.39 -1.25 -11.25
N LEU A 87 8.86 -0.60 -10.19
CA LEU A 87 8.53 0.80 -9.89
C LEU A 87 9.12 1.76 -10.93
N GLN A 88 10.29 1.46 -11.46
CA GLN A 88 10.92 2.24 -12.51
C GLN A 88 10.15 2.12 -13.83
N ASP A 89 9.69 0.92 -14.20
CA ASP A 89 8.89 0.69 -15.41
C ASP A 89 7.62 1.56 -15.39
N ILE A 90 6.80 1.44 -14.34
CA ILE A 90 5.54 2.21 -14.26
C ILE A 90 5.81 3.72 -14.20
N ASN A 91 6.89 4.16 -13.56
CA ASN A 91 7.27 5.58 -13.55
C ASN A 91 7.70 6.08 -14.94
N ASN A 92 8.45 5.27 -15.70
CA ASN A 92 8.83 5.61 -17.06
C ASN A 92 7.60 5.70 -17.97
N ILE A 93 6.65 4.77 -17.86
CA ILE A 93 5.37 4.82 -18.57
C ILE A 93 4.61 6.10 -18.21
N ALA A 94 4.51 6.42 -16.92
CA ALA A 94 3.85 7.65 -16.47
C ALA A 94 4.49 8.91 -17.08
N ILE A 95 5.82 8.98 -17.16
CA ILE A 95 6.54 10.12 -17.73
C ILE A 95 6.37 10.19 -19.25
N GLN A 96 6.59 9.07 -19.95
CA GLN A 96 6.71 9.02 -21.40
C GLN A 96 5.35 9.01 -22.11
N GLU A 97 4.40 8.24 -21.59
CA GLU A 97 3.09 8.05 -22.23
C GLU A 97 2.04 9.01 -21.66
N TYR A 98 2.20 9.41 -20.39
CA TYR A 98 1.23 10.25 -19.68
C TYR A 98 1.79 11.60 -19.25
N ASN A 99 2.98 12.02 -19.72
CA ASN A 99 3.56 13.34 -19.44
C ASN A 99 3.60 13.70 -17.94
N ALA A 100 3.80 12.71 -17.06
CA ALA A 100 3.84 12.92 -15.62
C ALA A 100 5.00 13.85 -15.25
N LYS A 101 4.69 15.01 -14.65
CA LYS A 101 5.70 15.92 -14.10
C LYS A 101 6.09 15.51 -12.68
N ARG A 102 5.14 14.91 -11.96
CA ARG A 102 5.27 14.43 -10.58
C ARG A 102 4.63 13.07 -10.48
N THR A 103 5.19 12.20 -9.65
CA THR A 103 4.61 10.89 -9.39
C THR A 103 4.42 10.67 -7.90
N VAL A 104 3.32 10.02 -7.54
CA VAL A 104 3.08 9.51 -6.18
C VAL A 104 2.87 8.01 -6.29
N ILE A 105 3.58 7.22 -5.51
CA ILE A 105 3.45 5.76 -5.44
C ILE A 105 2.71 5.42 -4.16
N THR A 106 1.66 4.61 -4.25
CA THR A 106 0.93 4.03 -3.10
C THR A 106 0.74 2.53 -3.30
N PHE A 107 0.63 1.78 -2.21
CA PHE A 107 0.49 0.32 -2.24
C PHE A 107 -0.92 -0.14 -1.86
N SER A 108 -1.27 -1.36 -2.27
CA SER A 108 -2.61 -1.93 -2.12
C SER A 108 -2.99 -2.31 -0.69
N ASP A 109 -2.04 -2.34 0.24
CA ASP A 109 -2.17 -2.81 1.61
C ASP A 109 -2.46 -1.70 2.64
N LEU A 110 -2.69 -0.47 2.20
CA LEU A 110 -3.00 0.69 3.05
C LEU A 110 -4.49 0.76 3.41
N VAL A 111 -4.96 -0.20 4.20
CA VAL A 111 -6.40 -0.37 4.48
C VAL A 111 -6.99 0.76 5.34
N LEU A 112 -6.16 1.53 6.03
CA LEU A 112 -6.61 2.62 6.91
C LEU A 112 -6.58 4.01 6.26
N ILE A 113 -5.93 4.15 5.10
CA ILE A 113 -5.77 5.44 4.40
C ILE A 113 -7.13 6.09 4.13
N THR A 114 -7.16 7.43 4.10
CA THR A 114 -8.36 8.22 3.80
C THR A 114 -8.18 9.08 2.56
N PRO A 115 -9.28 9.57 1.96
CA PRO A 115 -9.20 10.57 0.90
C PRO A 115 -8.43 11.84 1.31
N ASP A 116 -8.55 12.27 2.57
CA ASP A 116 -7.84 13.45 3.07
C ASP A 116 -6.33 13.22 3.14
N ASN A 117 -5.89 12.02 3.56
CA ASN A 117 -4.47 11.68 3.52
C ASN A 117 -3.88 11.83 2.11
N LEU A 118 -4.59 11.33 1.10
CA LEU A 118 -4.15 11.44 -0.30
C LEU A 118 -4.09 12.91 -0.76
N ARG A 119 -5.08 13.73 -0.40
CA ARG A 119 -5.09 15.17 -0.71
C ARG A 119 -3.91 15.89 -0.06
N ASP A 120 -3.63 15.61 1.21
CA ASP A 120 -2.51 16.21 1.93
C ASP A 120 -1.16 15.87 1.30
N ILE A 121 -0.95 14.59 0.97
CA ILE A 121 0.27 14.11 0.30
C ILE A 121 0.45 14.82 -1.05
N LEU A 122 -0.64 14.99 -1.80
CA LEU A 122 -0.61 15.68 -3.08
C LEU A 122 -0.38 17.19 -2.93
N ASN A 123 -0.88 17.82 -1.88
CA ASN A 123 -0.56 19.22 -1.57
C ASN A 123 0.92 19.38 -1.15
N LEU A 124 1.48 18.40 -0.45
CA LEU A 124 2.89 18.40 -0.07
C LEU A 124 3.81 18.27 -1.29
N ILE A 125 3.45 17.45 -2.28
CA ILE A 125 4.32 17.24 -3.45
C ILE A 125 4.40 18.48 -4.36
N GLU A 126 3.43 19.39 -4.28
CA GLU A 126 3.51 20.69 -4.96
C GLU A 126 4.62 21.58 -4.42
N LYS A 127 4.98 21.43 -3.14
CA LYS A 127 5.90 22.33 -2.40
C LYS A 127 7.27 21.70 -2.10
N ASN A 128 7.41 20.40 -2.32
CA ASN A 128 8.60 19.62 -1.98
C ASN A 128 9.02 18.77 -3.18
N GLN A 129 10.29 18.39 -3.21
CA GLN A 129 10.83 17.52 -4.25
C GLN A 129 10.62 16.04 -3.92
N ILE A 130 10.67 15.70 -2.63
CA ILE A 130 10.36 14.38 -2.11
C ILE A 130 9.28 14.51 -1.03
N VAL A 131 8.29 13.64 -1.08
CA VAL A 131 7.33 13.44 0.01
C VAL A 131 7.37 11.96 0.37
N VAL A 132 7.55 11.63 1.63
CA VAL A 132 7.57 10.23 2.09
C VAL A 132 6.61 10.04 3.24
N CYS A 133 5.77 9.00 3.15
CA CYS A 133 5.01 8.49 4.28
C CYS A 133 5.73 7.23 4.80
N PRO A 134 6.28 7.26 6.03
CA PRO A 134 6.88 6.09 6.65
C PRO A 134 5.84 4.98 6.85
N ALA A 135 6.25 3.73 6.64
CA ALA A 135 5.47 2.59 7.11
C ALA A 135 5.53 2.52 8.66
N VAL A 136 4.43 2.18 9.32
CA VAL A 136 4.34 2.25 10.80
C VAL A 136 5.17 1.17 11.48
N VAL A 137 5.19 -0.05 10.91
CA VAL A 137 5.79 -1.24 11.53
C VAL A 137 7.20 -1.51 11.01
N SER A 138 7.58 -0.89 9.90
CA SER A 138 8.89 -1.07 9.27
C SER A 138 9.58 0.25 9.03
N ALA A 139 10.91 0.25 8.93
CA ALA A 139 11.67 1.38 8.37
C ALA A 139 11.52 1.45 6.83
N GLY A 140 10.32 1.13 6.34
CA GLY A 140 9.90 1.15 4.95
C GLY A 140 9.09 2.40 4.61
N ILE A 141 8.52 2.40 3.42
CA ILE A 141 7.76 3.53 2.86
C ILE A 141 6.40 3.02 2.42
N SER A 142 5.33 3.65 2.88
CA SER A 142 3.96 3.33 2.46
C SER A 142 3.51 4.21 1.28
N VAL A 143 4.01 5.45 1.20
CA VAL A 143 3.74 6.37 0.09
C VAL A 143 4.99 7.16 -0.27
N LEU A 144 5.28 7.29 -1.57
CA LEU A 144 6.42 8.06 -2.08
C LEU A 144 5.98 9.05 -3.17
N GLY A 145 6.11 10.35 -2.90
CA GLY A 145 5.97 11.43 -3.87
C GLY A 145 7.32 11.91 -4.40
N ARG A 146 7.40 12.17 -5.71
CA ARG A 146 8.57 12.70 -6.42
C ARG A 146 8.20 13.88 -7.32
N ASN A 147 8.97 14.96 -7.22
CA ASN A 147 8.82 16.18 -7.99
C ASN A 147 10.21 16.78 -8.33
N PRO A 148 10.70 16.62 -9.58
CA PRO A 148 10.05 15.91 -10.70
C PRO A 148 9.98 14.38 -10.51
N ALA A 149 9.10 13.73 -11.28
CA ALA A 149 8.79 12.30 -11.22
C ALA A 149 10.01 11.35 -11.28
N GLY A 150 11.12 11.78 -11.90
CA GLY A 150 12.36 11.01 -12.06
C GLY A 150 13.54 11.52 -11.22
N ILE A 151 13.30 12.36 -10.21
CA ILE A 151 14.39 13.04 -9.49
C ILE A 151 15.33 12.09 -8.71
N ILE A 152 14.81 10.93 -8.29
CA ILE A 152 15.52 9.91 -7.52
C ILE A 152 14.94 8.51 -7.81
N PRO A 153 15.76 7.45 -7.84
CA PRO A 153 15.27 6.07 -7.91
C PRO A 153 14.63 5.64 -6.60
N THR A 154 14.08 4.43 -6.58
CA THR A 154 13.56 3.78 -5.36
C THR A 154 14.59 2.80 -4.79
N TYR A 155 14.42 2.44 -3.50
CA TYR A 155 15.37 1.63 -2.74
C TYR A 155 14.70 0.50 -1.93
N PHE A 156 13.58 -0.04 -2.42
CA PHE A 156 12.83 -1.08 -1.71
C PHE A 156 13.54 -2.45 -1.68
N SER A 157 14.41 -2.70 -2.65
CA SER A 157 15.19 -3.94 -2.80
C SER A 157 16.62 -3.79 -2.27
N HIS A 158 16.92 -2.72 -1.53
CA HIS A 158 18.26 -2.49 -1.00
C HIS A 158 18.64 -3.63 -0.03
N PRO A 159 19.82 -4.27 -0.18
CA PRO A 159 20.13 -5.52 0.53
C PRO A 159 20.33 -5.36 2.04
N THR A 160 20.77 -4.19 2.51
CA THR A 160 21.18 -3.98 3.91
C THR A 160 20.61 -2.75 4.61
N ILE A 161 20.07 -1.78 3.88
CA ILE A 161 19.58 -0.51 4.41
C ILE A 161 18.07 -0.47 4.16
N PRO A 162 17.24 -0.21 5.18
CA PRO A 162 15.80 -0.05 4.99
C PRO A 162 15.46 1.06 4.00
N SER A 163 14.39 0.89 3.22
CA SER A 163 14.10 1.76 2.08
C SER A 163 13.86 3.22 2.45
N LEU A 164 13.27 3.50 3.63
CA LEU A 164 13.12 4.87 4.14
C LEU A 164 14.47 5.53 4.37
N VAL A 165 15.38 4.83 5.05
CA VAL A 165 16.72 5.34 5.39
C VAL A 165 17.54 5.57 4.12
N ALA A 166 17.54 4.59 3.21
CA ALA A 166 18.25 4.70 1.93
C ALA A 166 17.76 5.90 1.12
N LEU A 167 16.43 6.06 0.98
CA LEU A 167 15.85 7.18 0.25
C LEU A 167 16.18 8.54 0.88
N LEU A 168 16.04 8.67 2.21
CA LEU A 168 16.31 9.93 2.90
C LEU A 168 17.80 10.32 2.85
N ASN A 169 18.70 9.34 2.98
CA ASN A 169 20.13 9.58 2.84
C ASN A 169 20.48 10.11 1.44
N GLU A 170 19.92 9.50 0.39
CA GLU A 170 20.14 9.93 -0.98
C GLU A 170 19.49 11.29 -1.28
N ALA A 171 18.27 11.53 -0.78
CA ALA A 171 17.62 12.83 -0.93
C ALA A 171 18.45 13.93 -0.25
N ASN A 172 18.99 13.67 0.94
CA ASN A 172 19.83 14.59 1.66
C ASN A 172 21.19 14.83 0.97
N SER A 173 21.84 13.78 0.46
CA SER A 173 23.12 13.89 -0.27
C SER A 173 23.00 14.76 -1.52
N ARG A 174 21.82 14.76 -2.15
CA ARG A 174 21.46 15.60 -3.31
C ARG A 174 20.89 16.98 -2.94
N GLY A 175 20.75 17.30 -1.64
CA GLY A 175 20.16 18.56 -1.19
C GLY A 175 18.68 18.74 -1.56
N LEU A 176 17.94 17.64 -1.70
CA LEU A 176 16.53 17.69 -2.13
C LEU A 176 15.62 18.13 -0.99
N LYS A 177 14.71 19.06 -1.29
CA LYS A 177 13.67 19.48 -0.35
C LYS A 177 12.70 18.33 -0.08
N THR A 178 12.77 17.78 1.13
CA THR A 178 12.02 16.58 1.53
C THR A 178 11.00 16.91 2.62
N ALA A 179 9.80 16.36 2.50
CA ALA A 179 8.77 16.38 3.54
C ALA A 179 8.43 14.95 3.99
N VAL A 180 8.28 14.77 5.29
CA VAL A 180 7.78 13.52 5.89
C VAL A 180 6.31 13.72 6.25
N TYR A 181 5.43 12.91 5.66
CA TYR A 181 4.03 12.85 6.02
C TYR A 181 3.84 11.78 7.10
N ASP A 182 3.93 12.19 8.36
CA ASP A 182 3.72 11.31 9.50
C ASP A 182 2.22 11.12 9.74
N SER A 183 1.70 9.97 9.32
CA SER A 183 0.29 9.63 9.48
C SER A 183 0.15 8.14 9.77
N PHE A 184 -0.40 7.82 10.94
CA PHE A 184 -0.71 6.44 11.31
C PHE A 184 -1.59 5.75 10.25
N ARG A 185 -2.59 6.45 9.71
CA ARG A 185 -3.54 5.86 8.75
C ARG A 185 -2.92 5.63 7.36
N ALA A 186 -2.02 6.51 6.93
CA ALA A 186 -1.33 6.37 5.64
C ALA A 186 -0.07 5.50 5.73
N GLY A 187 0.48 5.32 6.93
CA GLY A 187 1.64 4.48 7.19
C GLY A 187 1.32 3.04 7.57
N PHE A 188 0.07 2.72 7.91
CA PHE A 188 -0.30 1.36 8.33
C PHE A 188 -0.53 0.44 7.13
N ASP A 189 0.44 -0.42 6.85
CA ASP A 189 0.41 -1.50 5.86
C ASP A 189 0.18 -2.86 6.53
N ILE A 190 -0.51 -3.77 5.83
CA ILE A 190 -0.73 -5.15 6.29
C ILE A 190 0.26 -6.09 5.63
N ASP A 191 1.24 -6.65 6.34
CA ASP A 191 2.19 -7.62 5.76
C ASP A 191 2.25 -8.95 6.53
N ILE A 192 2.13 -8.91 7.85
CA ILE A 192 2.18 -10.08 8.73
C ILE A 192 0.87 -10.30 9.49
N LYS A 193 0.75 -11.49 10.10
CA LYS A 193 -0.41 -11.88 10.92
C LYS A 193 -0.75 -10.83 12.00
N HIS A 194 0.26 -10.19 12.58
CA HIS A 194 0.03 -9.16 13.59
C HIS A 194 -0.71 -7.95 13.01
N ASP A 195 -0.31 -7.49 11.83
CA ASP A 195 -0.91 -6.34 11.16
C ASP A 195 -2.36 -6.62 10.77
N VAL A 196 -2.67 -7.84 10.31
CA VAL A 196 -4.06 -8.25 10.02
C VAL A 196 -4.95 -8.12 11.25
N MET A 197 -4.47 -8.56 12.41
CA MET A 197 -5.23 -8.49 13.64
C MET A 197 -5.40 -7.07 14.15
N LEU A 198 -4.34 -6.27 14.07
CA LEU A 198 -4.41 -4.85 14.42
C LEU A 198 -5.32 -4.07 13.47
N ALA A 199 -5.23 -4.33 12.16
CA ALA A 199 -6.11 -3.76 11.15
C ALA A 199 -7.58 -4.06 11.49
N TYR A 200 -7.90 -5.31 11.80
CA TYR A 200 -9.26 -5.70 12.15
C TYR A 200 -9.84 -4.89 13.32
N GLU A 201 -9.05 -4.66 14.37
CA GLU A 201 -9.47 -3.83 15.51
C GLU A 201 -9.52 -2.33 15.15
N TYR A 202 -8.50 -1.80 14.48
CA TYR A 202 -8.46 -0.40 14.09
C TYR A 202 -9.57 -0.03 13.11
N MET A 203 -9.97 -0.93 12.23
CA MET A 203 -11.10 -0.71 11.34
C MET A 203 -12.41 -0.54 12.10
N LYS A 204 -12.62 -1.23 13.23
CA LYS A 204 -13.78 -0.97 14.11
C LYS A 204 -13.69 0.39 14.75
N VAL A 205 -12.51 0.73 15.30
CA VAL A 205 -12.25 2.03 15.95
C VAL A 205 -12.49 3.20 14.99
N PHE A 206 -12.06 3.07 13.73
CA PHE A 206 -12.25 4.08 12.70
C PHE A 206 -13.58 3.96 11.94
N ASN A 207 -14.52 3.12 12.40
CA ASN A 207 -15.82 2.90 11.78
C ASN A 207 -15.76 2.52 10.28
N LEU A 208 -14.78 1.69 9.91
CA LEU A 208 -14.58 1.13 8.57
C LEU A 208 -15.26 -0.24 8.40
N VAL A 209 -16.25 -0.56 9.23
CA VAL A 209 -16.91 -1.88 9.28
C VAL A 209 -17.72 -2.23 8.01
N LYS A 210 -17.90 -1.26 7.11
CA LYS A 210 -18.59 -1.46 5.83
C LYS A 210 -17.62 -1.71 4.67
N SER A 211 -16.31 -1.64 4.91
CA SER A 211 -15.31 -1.84 3.87
C SER A 211 -15.25 -3.32 3.44
N GLU A 212 -14.83 -3.55 2.20
CA GLU A 212 -14.70 -4.90 1.66
C GLU A 212 -13.66 -5.70 2.44
N THR A 213 -12.55 -5.06 2.80
CA THR A 213 -11.51 -5.65 3.65
C THR A 213 -12.07 -6.08 5.00
N PHE A 214 -12.86 -5.22 5.66
CA PHE A 214 -13.42 -5.55 6.97
C PHE A 214 -14.34 -6.77 6.88
N ARG A 215 -15.27 -6.78 5.92
CA ARG A 215 -16.19 -7.91 5.70
C ARG A 215 -15.44 -9.20 5.43
N PHE A 216 -14.39 -9.14 4.59
CA PHE A 216 -13.53 -10.28 4.34
C PHE A 216 -12.91 -10.80 5.65
N LEU A 217 -12.31 -9.91 6.45
CA LEU A 217 -11.68 -10.28 7.72
C LEU A 217 -12.71 -10.84 8.70
N GLU A 218 -13.88 -10.20 8.85
CA GLU A 218 -14.97 -10.66 9.71
C GLU A 218 -15.41 -12.09 9.36
N GLN A 219 -15.48 -12.42 8.06
CA GLN A 219 -15.87 -13.75 7.58
C GLN A 219 -14.74 -14.79 7.72
N ASN A 220 -13.48 -14.41 7.59
CA ASN A 220 -12.37 -15.36 7.42
C ASN A 220 -11.38 -15.42 8.60
N ILE A 221 -11.30 -14.41 9.47
CA ILE A 221 -10.46 -14.44 10.67
C ILE A 221 -11.05 -15.41 11.69
N ASN A 222 -10.23 -16.36 12.14
CA ASN A 222 -10.49 -17.23 13.30
C ASN A 222 -9.49 -16.96 14.44
N LEU A 223 -8.98 -15.74 14.50
CA LEU A 223 -7.98 -15.29 15.46
C LEU A 223 -8.54 -14.15 16.31
N ALA A 224 -8.05 -14.02 17.54
CA ALA A 224 -8.33 -12.91 18.41
C ALA A 224 -7.05 -12.40 19.08
N ILE A 225 -6.99 -11.09 19.31
CA ILE A 225 -6.00 -10.49 20.18
C ILE A 225 -6.49 -10.66 21.62
N THR A 226 -5.71 -11.32 22.46
CA THR A 226 -5.99 -11.49 23.88
C THR A 226 -4.84 -10.98 24.72
N LYS A 227 -5.12 -10.59 25.96
CA LYS A 227 -4.06 -10.29 26.94
C LYS A 227 -3.39 -11.60 27.36
N LYS A 228 -2.05 -11.62 27.42
CA LYS A 228 -1.30 -12.75 28.00
C LYS A 228 -1.55 -12.91 29.49
N SER A 229 -1.82 -11.80 30.18
CA SER A 229 -2.13 -11.76 31.60
C SER A 229 -3.24 -10.75 31.86
N SER A 230 -4.18 -11.10 32.75
CA SER A 230 -5.25 -10.17 33.17
C SER A 230 -4.72 -8.91 33.86
N ARG A 231 -3.46 -8.94 34.32
CA ARG A 231 -2.78 -7.83 35.02
C ARG A 231 -1.92 -6.96 34.10
N ASP A 232 -1.66 -7.39 32.87
CA ASP A 232 -0.77 -6.68 31.93
C ASP A 232 -1.48 -6.38 30.61
N ASN A 233 -1.74 -5.09 30.39
CA ASN A 233 -2.41 -4.60 29.17
C ASN A 233 -1.46 -4.41 27.98
N ARG A 234 -0.15 -4.56 28.18
CA ARG A 234 0.88 -4.35 27.15
C ARG A 234 1.28 -5.66 26.48
N MET A 235 1.21 -6.77 27.21
CA MET A 235 1.50 -8.08 26.66
C MET A 235 0.27 -8.71 26.01
N LEU A 236 0.21 -8.60 24.69
CA LEU A 236 -0.82 -9.21 23.87
C LEU A 236 -0.31 -10.51 23.22
N GLU A 237 -1.24 -11.40 22.92
CA GLU A 237 -1.01 -12.61 22.11
C GLU A 237 -2.13 -12.78 21.10
N ILE A 238 -1.84 -13.53 20.03
CA ILE A 238 -2.82 -13.87 19.00
C ILE A 238 -3.13 -15.36 19.15
N LYS A 239 -4.41 -15.66 19.43
CA LYS A 239 -4.90 -17.04 19.63
C LYS A 239 -5.97 -17.38 18.62
N ARG A 240 -6.03 -18.66 18.22
CA ARG A 240 -7.17 -19.19 17.47
C ARG A 240 -8.39 -19.24 18.36
N VAL A 241 -9.51 -18.78 17.84
CA VAL A 241 -10.83 -18.82 18.46
C VAL A 241 -11.76 -19.66 17.59
N GLN A 242 -12.53 -20.54 18.22
CA GLN A 242 -13.64 -21.20 17.54
C GLN A 242 -14.70 -20.14 17.27
N LYS A 243 -15.08 -19.94 16.01
CA LYS A 243 -16.30 -19.19 15.73
C LYS A 243 -17.45 -20.03 16.29
N PRO A 244 -18.40 -19.44 17.05
CA PRO A 244 -19.62 -20.16 17.36
C PRO A 244 -20.23 -20.61 16.03
N ASN A 245 -20.56 -21.91 15.93
CA ASN A 245 -21.26 -22.43 14.76
C ASN A 245 -22.53 -21.60 14.58
N CYS A 246 -22.63 -20.87 13.47
CA CYS A 246 -23.89 -20.27 13.03
C CYS A 246 -24.87 -21.38 12.65
#